data_AF-A0A9P4VL67-F1
#
_entry.id   AF-A0A9P4VL67-F1
#
_cell.length_a   1.000
_cell.length_b   1.000
_cell.length_c   1.000
_cell.angle_alpha   90.00
_cell.angle_beta   90.00
_cell.angle_gamma   90.00
#
_symmetry.space_group_name_H-M   'P 1'
#
loop_
_entity.id
_entity.type
_entity.pdbx_description
1 polymer ?
#
loop_
_entity_poly.entity_id
_entity_poly.type
_entity_poly.pdbx_seq_one_letter_code
_entity_poly.pdbx_strand_id
1 'polypeptide(L)'
;MADRLTQLQECFDQLATQMYASLMYIQTHAPYGSIPGQPDMNPNSTEAETQATTQPTQSTENTEANRPTSPARDPPDVFQEALHELSRDLILKEQQIEHIISVLPGIGTSEKEQMARIQELNEQIEVAETERQRVIVEKQELLSKLDRIIMGVKRA
;
A
#
# COMPACT_ATOMS: atom_id res chain seq x y z
N MET A 1 -14.52 2.67 13.51
CA MET A 1 -13.33 2.69 12.62
C MET A 1 -13.00 1.26 12.18
N ALA A 2 -13.83 0.64 11.33
CA ALA A 2 -13.56 -0.73 10.83
C ALA A 2 -12.46 -0.76 9.75
N ASP A 3 -12.32 0.35 9.04
CA ASP A 3 -11.37 0.69 7.98
C ASP A 3 -9.92 0.20 8.22
N ARG A 4 -9.42 0.16 9.47
CA ARG A 4 -8.08 -0.38 9.76
C ARG A 4 -7.90 -1.87 9.40
N LEU A 5 -8.96 -2.68 9.46
CA LEU A 5 -8.88 -4.08 9.05
C LEU A 5 -8.85 -4.22 7.51
N THR A 6 -9.58 -3.36 6.80
CA THR A 6 -9.52 -3.28 5.32
C THR A 6 -8.16 -2.78 4.86
N GLN A 7 -7.60 -1.75 5.49
CA GLN A 7 -6.24 -1.28 5.23
C GLN A 7 -5.17 -2.35 5.47
N LEU A 8 -5.36 -3.22 6.48
CA LEU A 8 -4.46 -4.36 6.72
C LEU A 8 -4.53 -5.39 5.57
N GLN A 9 -5.74 -5.67 5.06
CA GLN A 9 -5.94 -6.54 3.90
C GLN A 9 -5.28 -5.95 2.64
N GLU A 10 -5.53 -4.66 2.34
CA GLU A 10 -4.90 -3.95 1.23
C GLU A 10 -3.37 -3.92 1.33
N CYS A 11 -2.80 -3.74 2.53
CA CYS A 11 -1.35 -3.77 2.73
C CYS A 11 -0.77 -5.18 2.51
N PHE A 12 -1.49 -6.24 2.89
CA PHE A 12 -1.08 -7.62 2.68
C PHE A 12 -1.14 -8.02 1.19
N ASP A 13 -2.20 -7.62 0.47
CA ASP A 13 -2.34 -7.86 -0.97
C ASP A 13 -1.29 -7.07 -1.78
N GLN A 14 -0.96 -5.84 -1.35
CA GLN A 14 0.17 -5.07 -1.90
C GLN A 14 1.50 -5.79 -1.67
N LEU A 15 1.77 -6.27 -0.45
CA LEU A 15 3.00 -7.00 -0.12
C LEU A 15 3.12 -8.28 -0.95
N ALA A 16 2.05 -9.07 -1.09
CA ALA A 16 2.05 -10.28 -1.92
C ALA A 16 2.31 -9.96 -3.41
N THR A 17 1.70 -8.89 -3.92
CA THR A 17 1.94 -8.40 -5.30
C THR A 17 3.39 -7.96 -5.50
N GLN A 18 3.95 -7.24 -4.53
CA GLN A 18 5.33 -6.78 -4.53
C GLN A 18 6.34 -7.93 -4.41
N MET A 19 6.07 -8.94 -3.58
CA MET A 19 6.88 -10.16 -3.52
C MET A 19 6.90 -10.88 -4.87
N TYR A 20 5.75 -11.05 -5.54
CA TYR A 20 5.72 -11.64 -6.88
C TYR A 20 6.50 -10.80 -7.90
N ALA A 21 6.29 -9.49 -7.93
CA ALA A 21 7.03 -8.58 -8.81
C ALA A 21 8.55 -8.63 -8.55
N SER A 22 8.98 -8.74 -7.29
CA SER A 22 10.39 -8.85 -6.90
C SER A 22 11.06 -10.10 -7.47
N LEU A 23 10.40 -11.26 -7.37
CA LEU A 23 10.90 -12.53 -7.88
C LEU A 23 10.94 -12.53 -9.41
N MET A 24 9.93 -11.93 -10.06
CA MET A 24 9.91 -11.77 -11.51
C MET A 24 11.03 -10.86 -12.01
N TYR A 25 11.26 -9.70 -11.36
CA TYR A 25 12.35 -8.79 -11.70
C TYR A 25 13.71 -9.48 -11.57
N ILE A 26 13.95 -10.20 -10.47
CA ILE A 26 15.16 -11.01 -10.28
C ILE A 26 15.31 -12.05 -11.40
N GLN A 27 14.24 -12.77 -11.76
CA GLN A 27 14.28 -13.80 -12.79
C GLN A 27 14.57 -13.24 -14.19
N THR A 28 14.13 -12.03 -14.52
CA THR A 28 14.29 -11.46 -15.87
C THR A 28 15.50 -10.53 -16.02
N HIS A 29 15.87 -9.75 -15.00
CA HIS A 29 16.93 -8.73 -15.10
C HIS A 29 18.30 -9.17 -14.58
N ALA A 30 18.40 -10.26 -13.80
CA ALA A 30 19.67 -10.68 -13.21
C ALA A 30 20.80 -10.81 -14.26
N PRO A 31 22.01 -10.29 -13.97
CA PRO A 31 23.15 -10.37 -14.89
C PRO A 31 23.64 -11.80 -15.09
N TYR A 32 24.45 -12.01 -16.13
CA TYR A 32 25.12 -13.30 -16.35
C TYR A 32 26.16 -13.55 -15.25
N GLY A 33 26.20 -14.77 -14.71
CA GLY A 33 27.21 -15.18 -13.74
C GLY A 33 28.48 -15.69 -14.42
N SER A 34 29.62 -15.04 -14.15
CA SER A 34 30.93 -15.46 -14.67
C SER A 34 31.40 -16.75 -14.00
N ILE A 35 31.37 -17.87 -14.72
CA ILE A 35 31.84 -19.17 -14.22
C ILE A 35 33.33 -19.33 -14.50
N PRO A 36 34.18 -19.60 -13.48
CA PRO A 36 35.63 -19.79 -13.69
C PRO A 36 35.93 -20.90 -14.71
N GLY A 37 36.61 -20.54 -15.80
CA GLY A 37 36.99 -21.46 -16.87
C GLY A 37 35.98 -21.60 -18.02
N GLN A 38 34.91 -20.80 -18.05
CA GLN A 38 34.04 -20.65 -19.22
C GLN A 38 34.17 -19.24 -19.82
N PRO A 39 34.02 -19.07 -21.16
CA PRO A 39 33.92 -17.74 -21.77
C PRO A 39 32.64 -17.05 -21.29
N ASP A 40 32.67 -15.72 -21.16
CA ASP A 40 31.47 -14.96 -20.79
C ASP A 40 30.38 -15.13 -21.87
N MET A 41 29.16 -15.39 -21.43
CA MET A 41 27.96 -15.53 -22.27
C MET A 41 27.19 -14.20 -22.40
N ASN A 42 27.70 -13.12 -21.79
CA ASN A 42 27.18 -11.77 -21.94
C ASN A 42 27.39 -11.23 -23.37
N PRO A 43 26.32 -11.03 -24.18
CA PRO A 43 26.43 -10.59 -25.57
C PRO A 43 26.86 -9.10 -25.73
N ASN A 44 27.00 -8.37 -24.62
CA ASN A 44 27.39 -6.94 -24.59
C ASN A 44 28.77 -6.70 -23.94
N SER A 45 29.48 -7.74 -23.51
CA SER A 45 30.83 -7.59 -22.92
C SER A 45 31.83 -7.16 -24.01
N THR A 46 32.41 -5.96 -23.88
CA THR A 46 33.22 -5.34 -24.94
C THR A 46 34.73 -5.64 -24.75
N GLU A 47 35.11 -6.92 -24.83
CA GLU A 47 36.50 -7.39 -24.75
C GLU A 47 36.81 -8.41 -25.88
N ALA A 48 37.95 -8.27 -26.58
CA ALA A 48 38.27 -8.99 -27.83
C ALA A 48 39.81 -9.00 -28.12
N GLU A 49 40.36 -9.81 -29.04
CA GLU A 49 39.75 -10.82 -29.92
C GLU A 49 39.92 -12.26 -29.34
N THR A 50 40.76 -13.21 -29.77
CA THR A 50 41.74 -13.29 -30.87
C THR A 50 41.86 -14.71 -31.42
N GLN A 51 41.86 -14.85 -32.75
CA GLN A 51 42.37 -15.91 -33.64
C GLN A 51 41.36 -16.58 -34.60
N ALA A 52 41.22 -15.97 -35.79
CA ALA A 52 41.13 -16.57 -37.15
C ALA A 52 40.02 -17.61 -37.46
N THR A 53 39.28 -17.55 -38.59
CA THR A 53 39.82 -17.53 -39.97
C THR A 53 38.76 -17.12 -41.04
N THR A 54 39.09 -16.16 -41.91
CA THR A 54 38.53 -15.77 -43.25
C THR A 54 37.03 -15.90 -43.63
N GLN A 55 36.39 -14.73 -43.86
CA GLN A 55 35.67 -14.24 -45.10
C GLN A 55 34.83 -15.17 -46.02
N PRO A 56 33.87 -14.61 -46.84
CA PRO A 56 33.18 -13.31 -46.77
C PRO A 56 31.64 -13.33 -47.06
N THR A 57 30.97 -12.23 -46.67
CA THR A 57 29.76 -11.61 -47.28
C THR A 57 28.63 -12.48 -47.86
N GLN A 58 27.47 -12.48 -47.19
CA GLN A 58 26.19 -12.07 -47.83
C GLN A 58 25.11 -11.68 -46.82
N SER A 59 24.19 -10.82 -47.26
CA SER A 59 23.07 -10.27 -46.48
C SER A 59 21.88 -11.23 -46.42
N THR A 60 21.22 -11.33 -45.27
CA THR A 60 19.85 -11.87 -45.17
C THR A 60 19.06 -11.08 -44.13
N GLU A 61 18.28 -10.12 -44.60
CA GLU A 61 17.17 -9.56 -43.84
C GLU A 61 16.04 -10.60 -43.73
N ASN A 62 15.22 -10.52 -42.67
CA ASN A 62 14.05 -11.37 -42.39
C ASN A 62 14.37 -12.88 -42.24
N THR A 63 14.29 -13.45 -41.04
CA THR A 63 13.00 -13.86 -40.46
C THR A 63 13.15 -14.27 -38.99
N GLU A 64 12.77 -13.41 -38.03
CA GLU A 64 12.44 -13.86 -36.66
C GLU A 64 11.47 -12.93 -35.90
N ALA A 65 10.57 -12.26 -36.63
CA ALA A 65 9.67 -11.24 -36.11
C ALA A 65 8.47 -11.77 -35.28
N ASN A 66 8.70 -12.72 -34.36
CA ASN A 66 7.78 -12.99 -33.24
C ASN A 66 8.40 -13.73 -32.03
N ARG A 67 9.73 -13.74 -31.86
CA ARG A 67 10.32 -14.26 -30.61
C ARG A 67 10.08 -13.22 -29.51
N PRO A 68 9.44 -13.54 -28.37
CA PRO A 68 9.24 -12.56 -27.31
C PRO A 68 10.60 -12.13 -26.79
N THR A 69 10.97 -10.88 -27.05
CA THR A 69 12.25 -10.32 -26.61
C THR A 69 12.23 -10.29 -25.09
N SER A 70 13.02 -11.17 -24.47
CA SER A 70 13.35 -11.07 -23.06
C SER A 70 13.82 -9.64 -22.77
N PRO A 71 13.38 -9.01 -21.68
CA PRO A 71 13.84 -7.66 -21.35
C PRO A 71 15.38 -7.67 -21.27
N ALA A 72 16.00 -6.53 -21.61
CA ALA A 72 17.43 -6.38 -21.45
C ALA A 72 17.80 -6.65 -19.98
N ARG A 73 18.81 -7.48 -19.74
CA ARG A 73 19.35 -7.69 -18.40
C ARG A 73 20.05 -6.42 -17.95
N ASP A 74 19.94 -6.12 -16.67
CA ASP A 74 20.52 -4.92 -16.11
C ASP A 74 22.02 -5.14 -15.83
N PRO A 75 22.87 -4.11 -15.94
CA PRO A 75 24.26 -4.23 -15.51
C PRO A 75 24.31 -4.53 -14.00
N PRO A 76 25.34 -5.25 -13.51
CA PRO A 76 25.36 -5.78 -12.15
C PRO A 76 25.25 -4.70 -11.06
N ASP A 77 25.75 -3.49 -11.34
CA ASP A 77 25.69 -2.34 -10.43
C ASP A 77 24.23 -1.88 -10.19
N VAL A 78 23.53 -1.53 -11.27
CA VAL A 78 22.10 -1.12 -11.24
C VAL A 78 21.20 -2.23 -10.69
N PHE A 79 21.50 -3.50 -10.99
CA PHE A 79 20.75 -4.64 -10.45
C PHE A 79 20.90 -4.76 -8.91
N GLN A 80 22.08 -4.45 -8.35
CA GLN A 80 22.28 -4.41 -6.89
C GLN A 80 21.60 -3.21 -6.24
N GLU A 81 21.63 -2.03 -6.88
CA GLU A 81 20.89 -0.85 -6.41
C GLU A 81 19.37 -1.12 -6.38
N ALA A 82 18.81 -1.70 -7.45
CA ALA A 82 17.41 -2.08 -7.54
C ALA A 82 17.02 -3.13 -6.48
N LEU A 83 17.87 -4.14 -6.23
CA LEU A 83 17.69 -5.10 -5.14
C LEU A 83 17.66 -4.43 -3.76
N HIS A 84 18.52 -3.43 -3.53
CA HIS A 84 18.56 -2.68 -2.27
C HIS A 84 17.34 -1.75 -2.09
N GLU A 85 16.83 -1.12 -3.14
CA GLU A 85 15.58 -0.36 -3.09
C GLU A 85 14.37 -1.27 -2.81
N LEU A 86 14.27 -2.37 -3.56
CA LEU A 86 13.17 -3.33 -3.49
C LEU A 86 13.07 -4.05 -2.14
N SER A 87 14.22 -4.45 -1.57
CA SER A 87 14.27 -5.03 -0.21
C SER A 87 13.98 -4.00 0.88
N ARG A 88 14.43 -2.74 0.72
CA ARG A 88 14.09 -1.64 1.63
C ARG A 88 12.59 -1.36 1.68
N ASP A 89 11.92 -1.29 0.52
CA ASP A 89 10.48 -1.03 0.48
C ASP A 89 9.67 -2.20 1.08
N LEU A 90 10.09 -3.45 0.85
CA LEU A 90 9.47 -4.62 1.48
C LEU A 90 9.56 -4.57 3.02
N ILE A 91 10.71 -4.16 3.57
CA ILE A 91 10.90 -3.97 5.03
C ILE A 91 10.02 -2.82 5.55
N LEU A 92 9.86 -1.73 4.80
CA LEU A 92 8.98 -0.62 5.18
C LEU A 92 7.49 -1.04 5.15
N LYS A 93 7.09 -1.91 4.21
CA LYS A 93 5.75 -2.52 4.17
C LYS A 93 5.50 -3.45 5.36
N GLU A 94 6.48 -4.26 5.75
CA GLU A 94 6.39 -5.11 6.94
C GLU A 94 6.21 -4.27 8.22
N GLN A 95 7.00 -3.20 8.39
CA GLN A 95 6.85 -2.25 9.50
C GLN A 95 5.50 -1.52 9.47
N GLN A 96 4.98 -1.17 8.29
CA GLN A 96 3.64 -0.59 8.15
C GLN A 96 2.56 -1.58 8.60
N ILE A 97 2.68 -2.86 8.25
CA ILE A 97 1.77 -3.94 8.66
C ILE A 97 1.82 -4.16 10.18
N GLU A 98 3.01 -4.26 10.77
CA GLU A 98 3.18 -4.37 12.23
C GLU A 98 2.55 -3.17 12.95
N HIS A 99 2.78 -1.95 12.46
CA HIS A 99 2.17 -0.75 13.03
C HIS A 99 0.63 -0.78 12.94
N ILE A 100 0.05 -1.14 11.78
CA ILE A 100 -1.40 -1.27 11.64
C ILE A 100 -1.96 -2.30 12.61
N ILE A 101 -1.31 -3.46 12.76
CA ILE A 101 -1.69 -4.49 13.74
C ILE A 101 -1.66 -3.94 15.17
N SER A 102 -0.63 -3.17 15.54
CA SER A 102 -0.50 -2.56 16.87
C SER A 102 -1.57 -1.49 17.19
N VAL A 103 -2.25 -0.96 16.17
CA VAL A 103 -3.28 0.09 16.28
C VAL A 103 -4.68 -0.43 15.92
N LEU A 104 -4.85 -1.76 15.74
CA LEU A 104 -6.16 -2.36 15.49
C LEU A 104 -7.10 -2.12 16.70
N PRO A 105 -8.30 -1.53 16.50
CA PRO A 105 -9.20 -1.22 17.61
C PRO A 105 -9.78 -2.50 18.21
N GLY A 106 -9.64 -2.66 19.53
CA GLY A 106 -10.20 -3.79 20.29
C GLY A 106 -9.22 -4.95 20.53
N ILE A 107 -7.99 -4.90 20.02
CA ILE A 107 -6.96 -5.92 20.36
C ILE A 107 -6.76 -5.99 21.89
N GLY A 108 -6.60 -7.21 22.40
CA GLY A 108 -6.43 -7.48 23.83
C GLY A 108 -7.70 -7.35 24.70
N THR A 109 -8.77 -6.72 24.22
CA THR A 109 -10.05 -6.64 24.95
C THR A 109 -10.92 -7.87 24.68
N SER A 110 -11.67 -8.31 25.70
CA SER A 110 -12.56 -9.48 25.54
C SER A 110 -13.91 -9.09 24.94
N GLU A 111 -14.57 -10.01 24.22
CA GLU A 111 -15.93 -9.79 23.68
C GLU A 111 -16.92 -9.36 24.78
N LYS A 112 -16.82 -9.97 25.97
CA LYS A 112 -17.66 -9.64 27.13
C LYS A 112 -17.43 -8.20 27.63
N GLU A 113 -16.18 -7.75 27.64
CA GLU A 113 -15.79 -6.38 28.02
C GLU A 113 -16.25 -5.36 26.98
N GLN A 114 -16.09 -5.67 25.68
CA GLN A 114 -16.63 -4.87 24.59
C GLN A 114 -18.16 -4.75 24.68
N MET A 115 -18.86 -5.86 24.94
CA MET A 115 -20.32 -5.89 25.09
C MET A 115 -20.80 -5.09 26.32
N ALA A 116 -20.13 -5.24 27.47
CA ALA A 116 -20.42 -4.45 28.66
C ALA A 116 -20.21 -2.95 28.41
N ARG A 117 -19.14 -2.58 27.70
CA ARG A 117 -18.86 -1.19 27.32
C ARG A 117 -19.87 -0.63 26.31
N ILE A 118 -20.39 -1.45 25.40
CA ILE A 118 -21.50 -1.06 24.49
C ILE A 118 -22.77 -0.78 25.30
N GLN A 119 -23.09 -1.58 26.31
CA GLN A 119 -24.23 -1.36 27.20
C GLN A 119 -24.08 -0.05 27.99
N GLU A 120 -22.90 0.18 28.57
CA GLU A 120 -22.56 1.43 29.29
C GLU A 120 -22.69 2.67 28.39
N LEU A 121 -22.17 2.63 27.16
CA LEU A 121 -22.28 3.75 26.22
C LEU A 121 -23.74 4.01 25.79
N ASN A 122 -24.56 2.96 25.64
CA ASN A 122 -25.98 3.14 25.32
C ASN A 122 -26.75 3.83 26.45
N GLU A 123 -26.48 3.48 27.71
CA GLU A 123 -27.06 4.15 28.89
C GLU A 123 -26.61 5.63 28.97
N GLN A 124 -25.33 5.91 28.72
CA GLN A 124 -24.81 7.28 28.64
C GLN A 124 -25.46 8.10 27.51
N ILE A 125 -25.74 7.47 26.35
CA ILE A 125 -26.46 8.10 25.23
C ILE A 125 -27.90 8.42 25.63
N GLU A 126 -28.63 7.50 26.26
CA GLU A 126 -30.02 7.75 26.69
C GLU A 126 -30.10 8.93 27.67
N VAL A 127 -29.21 8.97 28.67
CA VAL A 127 -29.12 10.10 29.62
C VAL A 127 -28.85 11.41 28.87
N ALA A 128 -27.85 11.45 27.98
CA ALA A 128 -27.50 12.63 27.21
C ALA A 128 -28.63 13.11 26.26
N GLU A 129 -29.39 12.18 25.66
CA GLU A 129 -30.55 12.55 24.84
C GLU A 129 -31.70 13.13 25.67
N THR A 130 -31.97 12.60 26.88
CA THR A 130 -33.01 13.18 27.76
C THR A 130 -32.63 14.58 28.25
N GLU A 131 -31.36 14.84 28.56
CA GLU A 131 -30.88 16.17 28.90
C GLU A 131 -31.01 17.12 27.70
N ARG A 132 -30.52 16.71 26.53
CA ARG A 132 -30.63 17.49 25.28
C ARG A 132 -32.09 17.86 24.99
N GLN A 133 -33.02 16.92 25.20
CA GLN A 133 -34.45 17.15 24.97
C GLN A 133 -35.05 18.15 25.96
N ARG A 134 -34.65 18.13 27.24
CA ARG A 134 -35.06 19.16 28.23
C ARG A 134 -34.57 20.55 27.82
N VAL A 135 -33.29 20.68 27.46
CA VAL A 135 -32.70 21.95 27.00
C VAL A 135 -33.39 22.47 25.73
N ILE A 136 -33.80 21.59 24.81
CA ILE A 136 -34.59 21.96 23.62
C ILE A 136 -35.97 22.51 24.01
N VAL A 137 -36.66 21.90 24.99
CA VAL A 137 -37.98 22.38 25.47
C VAL A 137 -37.84 23.74 26.17
N GLU A 138 -36.87 23.89 27.08
CA GLU A 138 -36.63 25.17 27.78
C GLU A 138 -36.26 26.30 26.80
N LYS A 139 -35.40 26.00 25.81
CA LYS A 139 -35.09 26.94 24.72
C LYS A 139 -36.34 27.35 23.95
N GLN A 140 -37.21 26.40 23.60
CA GLN A 140 -38.44 26.68 22.84
C GLN A 140 -39.43 27.52 23.65
N GLU A 141 -39.54 27.28 24.97
CA GLU A 141 -40.29 28.15 25.86
C GLU A 141 -39.72 29.58 25.90
N LEU A 142 -38.40 29.73 26.07
CA LEU A 142 -37.74 31.04 26.13
C LEU A 142 -37.89 31.82 24.82
N LEU A 143 -37.78 31.15 23.67
CA LEU A 143 -38.09 31.74 22.36
C LEU A 143 -39.56 32.22 22.30
N SER A 144 -40.52 31.38 22.73
CA SER A 144 -41.94 31.78 22.73
C SER A 144 -42.25 32.95 23.67
N LYS A 145 -41.46 33.14 24.73
CA LYS A 145 -41.54 34.29 25.66
C LYS A 145 -40.95 35.55 25.00
N LEU A 146 -39.83 35.41 24.31
CA LEU A 146 -39.18 36.49 23.54
C LEU A 146 -40.06 36.98 22.36
N ASP A 147 -40.62 36.05 21.57
CA ASP A 147 -41.49 36.38 20.43
C ASP A 147 -42.71 37.20 20.86
N ARG A 148 -43.32 36.88 22.01
CA ARG A 148 -44.44 37.67 22.57
C ARG A 148 -44.03 39.11 22.91
N ILE A 149 -42.82 39.31 23.43
CA ILE A 149 -42.29 40.64 23.75
C ILE A 149 -42.03 41.41 22.44
N ILE A 150 -41.39 40.78 21.45
CA ILE A 150 -41.12 41.39 20.14
C ILE A 150 -42.44 41.77 19.42
N MET A 151 -43.45 40.89 19.44
CA MET A 151 -44.79 41.17 18.89
C MET A 151 -45.52 42.28 19.65
N GLY A 152 -45.31 42.41 20.97
CA GLY A 152 -45.84 43.49 21.78
C GLY A 152 -45.23 44.83 21.41
N VAL A 153 -43.90 44.92 21.37
CA VAL A 153 -43.17 46.15 20.99
C VAL A 153 -43.47 46.57 19.55
N LYS A 154 -43.65 45.63 18.62
CA LYS A 154 -44.05 45.92 17.22
C LYS A 154 -45.50 46.42 17.06
N ARG A 155 -46.32 46.39 18.11
CA ARG A 155 -47.72 46.84 18.10
C ARG A 155 -47.95 48.17 18.83
N ALA A 156 -46.91 48.76 19.42
CA ALA A 156 -46.92 50.07 20.05
C ALA A 156 -46.30 51.14 19.14
#